data_AF-A0A8J9VZP3-F1
#
_entry.id   AF-A0A8J9VZP3-F1
#
_cell.length_a   1.000
_cell.length_b   1.000
_cell.length_c   1.000
_cell.angle_alpha   90.00
_cell.angle_beta   90.00
_cell.angle_gamma   90.00
#
_symmetry.space_group_name_H-M   'P 1'
#
loop_
_entity.id
_entity.type
_entity.pdbx_description
1 polymer ?
#
loop_
_entity_poly.entity_id
_entity_poly.type
_entity_poly.pdbx_seq_one_letter_code
_entity_poly.pdbx_strand_id
1 'polypeptide(L)'
;MGPSTLRVLRIRDGGHGYEIVPDFVIDAYSPCSTNTPQVDGMILTSSGRQVKKLLLDAYADPCYESLQGVDYENDLDILAVTSVSQRGDKLVGHVCFHDNQTGALLNRVELEEAWDETCDHSISVDLDTLVHIVKTPQRRYHCHVYKLDRTVGQREVKQPRQTGKRRKSARRGR
;
A
#
# COMPACT_ATOMS: atom_id res chain seq x y z
N MET A 1 15.76 -3.97 -10.12
CA MET A 1 14.35 -4.11 -10.54
C MET A 1 13.84 -5.45 -10.03
N GLY A 2 12.95 -5.41 -9.03
CA GLY A 2 12.31 -6.59 -8.44
C GLY A 2 11.01 -6.96 -9.15
N PRO A 3 10.30 -8.00 -8.68
CA PRO A 3 8.97 -8.32 -9.19
C PRO A 3 8.00 -7.16 -8.90
N SER A 4 7.13 -6.83 -9.87
CA SER A 4 6.09 -5.80 -9.70
C SER A 4 4.69 -6.39 -9.52
N THR A 5 4.56 -7.72 -9.54
CA THR A 5 3.27 -8.41 -9.52
C THR A 5 3.40 -9.71 -8.74
N LEU A 6 2.48 -9.92 -7.81
CA LEU A 6 2.28 -11.14 -7.05
C LEU A 6 1.01 -11.83 -7.55
N ARG A 7 1.14 -13.07 -8.04
CA ARG A 7 0.01 -13.88 -8.49
C ARG A 7 -0.34 -14.89 -7.41
N VAL A 8 -1.54 -14.78 -6.86
CA VAL A 8 -2.06 -15.73 -5.89
C VAL A 8 -2.77 -16.85 -6.62
N LEU A 9 -2.46 -18.09 -6.23
CA LEU A 9 -3.03 -19.30 -6.80
C LEU A 9 -3.81 -20.03 -5.72
N ARG A 10 -4.93 -20.64 -6.10
CA ARG A 10 -5.77 -21.44 -5.22
C ARG A 10 -5.75 -22.90 -5.69
N ILE A 11 -5.70 -23.83 -4.75
CA ILE A 11 -5.89 -25.25 -5.04
C ILE A 11 -7.39 -25.56 -5.02
N ARG A 12 -7.91 -26.18 -6.08
CA ARG A 12 -9.30 -26.66 -6.18
C ARG A 12 -9.33 -28.16 -6.37
N ASP A 13 -10.36 -28.81 -5.86
CA ASP A 13 -10.65 -30.21 -6.17
C ASP A 13 -11.36 -30.29 -7.52
N GLY A 14 -10.71 -30.93 -8.48
CA GLY A 14 -11.13 -31.10 -9.86
C GLY A 14 -11.63 -32.50 -10.14
N GLY A 15 -12.31 -33.18 -9.21
CA GLY A 15 -13.03 -34.46 -9.45
C GLY A 15 -12.16 -35.70 -9.75
N HIS A 16 -10.96 -35.51 -10.31
CA HIS A 16 -9.93 -36.52 -10.55
C HIS A 16 -8.60 -36.15 -9.86
N GLY A 17 -8.61 -35.20 -8.94
CA GLY A 17 -7.43 -34.72 -8.23
C GLY A 17 -7.48 -33.22 -7.96
N TYR A 18 -6.37 -32.67 -7.50
CA TYR A 18 -6.26 -31.24 -7.21
C TYR A 18 -5.70 -30.48 -8.41
N GLU A 19 -6.28 -29.32 -8.69
CA GLU A 19 -5.83 -28.37 -9.71
C GLU A 19 -5.39 -27.05 -9.06
N ILE A 20 -4.30 -26.48 -9.56
CA ILE A 20 -3.85 -25.14 -9.16
C ILE A 20 -4.45 -24.15 -10.16
N VAL A 21 -5.31 -23.26 -9.69
CA VAL A 21 -5.95 -22.24 -10.50
C VAL A 21 -5.52 -20.83 -10.07
N PRO A 22 -5.43 -19.86 -10.99
CA PRO A 22 -5.26 -18.46 -10.61
C PRO A 22 -6.42 -17.99 -9.73
N ASP A 23 -6.10 -17.16 -8.75
CA ASP A 23 -7.09 -16.57 -7.87
C ASP A 23 -7.22 -15.06 -8.11
N PHE A 24 -6.25 -14.31 -7.63
CA PHE A 24 -6.16 -12.87 -7.83
C PHE A 24 -4.69 -12.45 -8.00
N VAL A 25 -4.52 -11.18 -8.34
CA VAL A 25 -3.22 -10.57 -8.60
C VAL A 25 -3.10 -9.32 -7.74
N ILE A 26 -1.96 -9.18 -7.06
CA ILE A 26 -1.58 -7.98 -6.35
C ILE A 26 -0.45 -7.33 -7.13
N ASP A 27 -0.69 -6.10 -7.62
CA ASP A 27 0.34 -5.31 -8.29
C ASP A 27 1.03 -4.37 -7.31
N ALA A 28 2.31 -4.12 -7.55
CA ALA A 28 3.03 -3.04 -6.90
C ALA A 28 2.29 -1.73 -7.16
N TYR A 29 2.13 -0.93 -6.11
CA TYR A 29 1.36 0.30 -6.21
C TYR A 29 2.09 1.27 -7.14
N SER A 30 1.41 1.72 -8.19
CA SER A 30 1.91 2.80 -9.03
C SER A 30 1.01 4.02 -8.83
N PRO A 31 1.48 5.09 -8.17
CA PRO A 31 0.72 6.34 -8.09
C PRO A 31 0.51 6.97 -9.47
N CYS A 32 1.29 6.56 -10.49
CA CYS A 32 1.12 7.00 -11.87
C CYS A 32 -0.09 6.35 -12.58
N SER A 33 -0.71 5.33 -11.96
CA SER A 33 -1.92 4.67 -12.47
C SER A 33 -3.20 5.48 -12.27
N THR A 34 -3.20 6.52 -11.42
CA THR A 34 -4.36 7.40 -11.25
C THR A 34 -4.11 8.71 -11.99
N ASN A 35 -4.73 8.83 -13.17
CA ASN A 35 -4.60 9.95 -14.09
C ASN A 35 -3.20 10.06 -14.72
N THR A 36 -2.97 9.27 -15.77
CA THR A 36 -2.50 9.99 -16.94
C THR A 36 -3.62 10.98 -17.27
N PRO A 37 -3.41 12.31 -17.24
CA PRO A 37 -4.07 13.08 -18.27
C PRO A 37 -3.66 12.34 -19.54
N GLN A 38 -4.62 11.82 -20.29
CA GLN A 38 -4.42 11.82 -21.73
C GLN A 38 -4.00 13.25 -22.01
N VAL A 39 -2.71 13.47 -22.20
CA VAL A 39 -2.24 14.71 -22.79
C VAL A 39 -2.85 14.60 -24.17
N ASP A 40 -4.03 15.20 -24.32
CA ASP A 40 -4.74 15.40 -25.58
C ASP A 40 -3.99 16.46 -26.41
N GLY A 41 -2.67 16.36 -26.36
CA GLY A 41 -1.67 17.20 -26.95
C GLY A 41 -0.83 16.28 -27.81
N MET A 42 -1.07 16.35 -29.11
CA MET A 42 -0.34 15.67 -30.14
C MET A 42 1.18 15.85 -29.94
N ILE A 43 1.86 14.81 -29.45
CA ILE A 43 3.32 14.84 -29.31
C ILE A 43 3.93 14.72 -30.71
N LEU A 44 4.56 15.80 -31.17
CA LEU A 44 5.29 15.87 -32.42
C LEU A 44 6.78 15.69 -32.17
N THR A 45 7.46 14.89 -33.01
CA THR A 45 8.92 14.95 -33.10
C THR A 45 9.35 16.30 -33.67
N SER A 46 10.62 16.67 -33.51
CA SER A 46 11.21 17.88 -34.13
C SER A 46 11.06 17.92 -35.66
N SER A 47 10.75 16.78 -36.29
CA SER A 47 10.44 16.66 -37.72
C SER A 47 8.94 16.73 -38.04
N GLY A 48 8.07 17.06 -37.07
CA GLY A 48 6.62 17.12 -37.25
C GLY A 48 5.92 15.77 -37.37
N ARG A 49 6.55 14.65 -36.98
CA ARG A 49 5.87 13.34 -36.98
C ARG A 49 5.12 13.14 -35.67
N GLN A 50 3.87 12.71 -35.77
CA GLN A 50 3.05 12.40 -34.60
C GLN A 50 3.51 11.09 -33.94
N VAL A 51 3.81 11.16 -32.65
CA VAL A 51 4.19 10.01 -31.84
C VAL A 51 2.90 9.29 -31.40
N LYS A 52 2.64 8.12 -31.98
CA LYS A 52 1.44 7.31 -31.70
C LYS A 52 1.48 6.60 -30.34
N LYS A 53 2.69 6.30 -29.85
CA LYS A 53 2.92 5.63 -28.57
C LYS A 53 4.29 6.04 -28.06
N LEU A 54 4.32 6.70 -26.91
CA LEU A 54 5.55 6.87 -26.14
C LEU A 54 5.71 5.58 -25.34
N LEU A 55 6.65 4.71 -25.74
CA LEU A 55 7.06 3.62 -24.86
C LEU A 55 8.01 4.26 -23.86
N LEU A 56 7.47 4.77 -22.75
CA LEU A 56 8.29 5.17 -21.64
C LEU A 56 9.03 3.90 -21.20
N ASP A 57 10.36 3.94 -21.26
CA ASP A 57 11.18 2.84 -20.81
C ASP A 57 10.81 2.60 -19.34
N ALA A 58 10.55 1.36 -18.93
CA ALA A 58 10.22 1.08 -17.52
C ALA A 58 11.35 1.52 -16.58
N TYR A 59 12.55 1.75 -17.13
CA TYR A 59 13.73 2.32 -16.49
C TYR A 59 13.69 3.84 -16.29
N ALA A 60 12.75 4.53 -16.94
CA ALA A 60 12.56 5.98 -16.87
C ALA A 60 11.31 6.36 -16.06
N ASP A 61 10.63 5.40 -15.40
CA ASP A 61 9.53 5.69 -14.50
C ASP A 61 10.07 6.10 -13.13
N PRO A 62 10.01 7.40 -12.75
CA PRO A 62 10.43 7.87 -11.44
C PRO A 62 9.56 7.32 -10.29
N CYS A 63 8.47 6.63 -10.61
CA CYS A 63 7.50 6.05 -9.66
C CYS A 63 7.57 4.52 -9.59
N TYR A 64 8.66 3.89 -10.04
CA TYR A 64 8.79 2.44 -9.99
C TYR A 64 8.74 1.91 -8.54
N GLU A 65 7.84 0.95 -8.30
CA GLU A 65 7.69 0.21 -7.05
C GLU A 65 7.91 -1.28 -7.31
N SER A 66 8.63 -1.95 -6.40
CA SER A 66 8.91 -3.38 -6.48
C SER A 66 8.50 -4.11 -5.20
N LEU A 67 7.98 -5.32 -5.36
CA LEU A 67 7.62 -6.20 -4.26
C LEU A 67 8.88 -6.91 -3.74
N GLN A 68 9.03 -6.94 -2.42
CA GLN A 68 10.18 -7.55 -1.74
C GLN A 68 9.81 -8.84 -1.01
N GLY A 69 8.57 -8.95 -0.54
CA GLY A 69 8.13 -10.12 0.21
C GLY A 69 6.63 -10.11 0.45
N VAL A 70 6.13 -11.27 0.85
CA VAL A 70 4.75 -11.47 1.30
C VAL A 70 4.77 -12.31 2.56
N ASP A 71 3.98 -11.92 3.54
CA ASP A 71 3.72 -12.65 4.76
C ASP A 71 2.20 -12.84 4.92
N TYR A 72 1.78 -13.97 5.47
CA TYR A 72 0.36 -14.26 5.73
C TYR A 72 0.12 -14.26 7.23
N GLU A 73 -0.79 -13.40 7.67
CA GLU A 73 -1.22 -13.32 9.06
C GLU A 73 -2.57 -14.05 9.21
N ASN A 74 -2.59 -15.07 10.06
CA ASN A 74 -3.67 -16.05 10.14
C ASN A 74 -4.87 -15.61 11.00
N ASP A 75 -4.66 -14.75 12.01
CA ASP A 75 -5.73 -14.38 12.94
C ASP A 75 -6.63 -13.27 12.37
N LEU A 76 -6.08 -12.45 11.46
CA LEU A 76 -6.77 -11.39 10.74
C LEU A 76 -7.14 -11.78 9.30
N ASP A 77 -6.63 -12.91 8.81
CA ASP A 77 -6.80 -13.40 7.43
C ASP A 77 -6.37 -12.36 6.38
N ILE A 78 -5.16 -11.82 6.56
CA ILE A 78 -4.59 -10.78 5.69
C ILE A 78 -3.22 -11.16 5.14
N LEU A 79 -2.90 -10.62 3.97
CA LEU A 79 -1.57 -10.68 3.36
C LEU A 79 -0.84 -9.36 3.61
N ALA A 80 0.32 -9.43 4.26
CA ALA A 80 1.23 -8.30 4.38
C ALA A 80 2.27 -8.37 3.26
N VAL A 81 2.14 -7.48 2.28
CA VAL A 81 3.04 -7.38 1.13
C VAL A 81 4.02 -6.24 1.37
N THR A 82 5.30 -6.57 1.40
CA THR A 82 6.37 -5.57 1.47
C THR A 82 6.69 -5.06 0.07
N SER A 83 6.73 -3.75 -0.10
CA SER A 83 7.13 -3.10 -1.35
C SER A 83 8.10 -1.95 -1.12
N VAL A 84 8.84 -1.60 -2.15
CA VAL A 84 9.85 -0.53 -2.12
C VAL A 84 9.64 0.37 -3.31
N SER A 85 9.52 1.67 -3.04
CA SER A 85 9.36 2.71 -4.04
C SER A 85 10.53 3.70 -3.98
N GLN A 86 10.87 4.30 -5.11
CA GLN A 86 11.83 5.40 -5.14
C GLN A 86 11.16 6.74 -4.81
N ARG A 87 11.78 7.52 -3.90
CA ARG A 87 11.39 8.90 -3.58
C ARG A 87 12.62 9.80 -3.66
N GLY A 88 12.85 10.39 -4.83
CA GLY A 88 14.09 11.12 -5.13
C GLY A 88 15.30 10.19 -5.12
N ASP A 89 16.33 10.54 -4.36
CA ASP A 89 17.56 9.72 -4.23
C ASP A 89 17.48 8.66 -3.13
N LYS A 90 16.30 8.48 -2.52
CA LYS A 90 16.09 7.53 -1.42
C LYS A 90 15.08 6.46 -1.79
N LEU A 91 15.27 5.29 -1.22
CA LEU A 91 14.30 4.21 -1.27
C LEU A 91 13.46 4.21 0.00
N VAL A 92 12.18 3.96 -0.18
CA VAL A 92 11.18 3.97 0.88
C VAL A 92 10.49 2.61 0.88
N GLY A 93 10.54 1.93 2.01
CA GLY A 93 9.83 0.68 2.24
C GLY A 93 8.39 0.93 2.66
N HIS A 94 7.50 0.08 2.19
CA HIS A 94 6.08 0.09 2.52
C HIS A 94 5.65 -1.32 2.90
N VAL A 95 4.69 -1.40 3.81
CA VAL A 95 3.94 -2.63 4.10
C VAL A 95 2.49 -2.39 3.73
N CYS A 96 2.05 -3.10 2.70
CA CYS A 96 0.69 -3.07 2.16
C CYS A 96 -0.10 -4.27 2.72
N PHE A 97 -1.21 -4.00 3.40
CA PHE A 97 -2.10 -5.04 3.92
C PHE A 97 -3.21 -5.30 2.91
N HIS A 98 -3.35 -6.55 2.49
CA HIS A 98 -4.37 -6.99 1.55
C HIS A 98 -5.29 -8.01 2.19
N ASP A 99 -6.57 -7.95 1.82
CA ASP A 99 -7.54 -9.00 2.14
C ASP A 99 -7.14 -10.31 1.44
N ASN A 100 -7.02 -11.41 2.19
CA ASN A 100 -6.54 -12.69 1.65
C ASN A 100 -7.54 -13.35 0.67
N GLN A 101 -8.83 -13.01 0.74
CA GLN A 101 -9.87 -13.64 -0.09
C GLN A 101 -10.04 -12.96 -1.44
N THR A 102 -9.89 -11.64 -1.46
CA THR A 102 -10.15 -10.78 -2.63
C THR A 102 -8.89 -10.15 -3.22
N GLY A 103 -7.80 -10.10 -2.46
CA GLY A 103 -6.58 -9.36 -2.82
C GLY A 103 -6.72 -7.84 -2.68
N ALA A 104 -7.85 -7.34 -2.18
CA ALA A 104 -8.10 -5.90 -2.06
C ALA A 104 -7.14 -5.24 -1.06
N LEU A 105 -6.56 -4.10 -1.43
CA LEU A 105 -5.72 -3.30 -0.54
C LEU A 105 -6.58 -2.73 0.60
N LEU A 106 -6.27 -3.11 1.84
CA LEU A 106 -6.94 -2.64 3.05
C LEU A 106 -6.26 -1.41 3.62
N ASN A 107 -4.92 -1.43 3.70
CA ASN A 107 -4.13 -0.35 4.27
C ASN A 107 -2.70 -0.36 3.72
N ARG A 108 -1.99 0.75 3.84
CA ARG A 108 -0.58 0.88 3.48
C ARG A 108 0.14 1.71 4.53
N VAL A 109 1.25 1.19 5.03
CA VAL A 109 2.10 1.84 6.03
C VAL A 109 3.47 2.09 5.41
N GLU A 110 3.94 3.33 5.47
CA GLU A 110 5.30 3.70 5.12
C GLU A 110 6.21 3.42 6.32
N LEU A 111 7.35 2.77 6.08
CA LEU A 111 8.36 2.54 7.11
C LEU A 111 9.14 3.83 7.38
N GLU A 112 9.44 4.12 8.64
CA GLU A 112 10.11 5.38 9.03
C GLU A 112 11.60 5.37 8.67
N GLU A 113 12.25 4.21 8.76
CA GLU A 113 13.63 4.05 8.33
C GLU A 113 13.80 4.11 6.80
N ALA A 114 14.94 4.64 6.37
CA ALA A 114 15.34 4.57 4.98
C ALA A 114 15.57 3.10 4.58
N TRP A 115 15.10 2.74 3.39
CA TRP A 115 15.37 1.42 2.83
C TRP A 115 16.75 1.40 2.16
N ASP A 116 17.58 0.42 2.50
CA ASP A 116 18.92 0.25 1.94
C ASP A 116 18.99 -1.11 1.23
N GLU A 117 18.98 -1.10 -0.10
CA GLU A 117 19.04 -2.32 -0.93
C GLU A 117 20.26 -3.21 -0.66
N THR A 118 21.31 -2.68 -0.02
CA THR A 118 22.48 -3.49 0.34
C THR A 118 22.29 -4.29 1.62
N CYS A 119 21.23 -4.01 2.39
CA CYS A 119 20.90 -4.73 3.62
C CYS A 119 19.93 -5.88 3.35
N ASP A 120 20.00 -6.93 4.19
CA ASP A 120 18.98 -7.96 4.22
C ASP A 120 17.80 -7.47 5.07
N HIS A 121 16.63 -7.32 4.46
CA HIS A 121 15.41 -6.88 5.11
C HIS A 121 14.46 -8.07 5.36
N SER A 122 13.94 -8.19 6.57
CA SER A 122 12.93 -9.18 6.94
C SER A 122 11.79 -8.49 7.68
N ILE A 123 10.57 -8.64 7.17
CA ILE A 123 9.35 -8.09 7.76
C ILE A 123 8.43 -9.23 8.12
N SER A 124 7.87 -9.15 9.32
CA SER A 124 6.88 -10.09 9.83
C SER A 124 5.79 -9.34 10.58
N VAL A 125 4.55 -9.83 10.49
CA VAL A 125 3.39 -9.23 11.15
C VAL A 125 2.71 -10.27 12.03
N ASP A 126 2.37 -9.87 13.26
CA ASP A 126 1.58 -10.65 14.20
C ASP A 126 0.52 -9.74 14.85
N LEU A 127 -0.76 -9.96 14.55
CA LEU A 127 -1.88 -9.14 14.98
C LEU A 127 -1.69 -7.62 14.74
N ASP A 128 -1.31 -6.87 15.78
CA ASP A 128 -1.08 -5.43 15.76
C ASP A 128 0.41 -5.05 15.82
N THR A 129 1.30 -6.03 15.71
CA THR A 129 2.74 -5.82 15.81
C THR A 129 3.40 -6.10 14.46
N LEU A 130 4.10 -5.10 13.93
CA LEU A 130 4.93 -5.24 12.73
C LEU A 130 6.39 -5.14 13.17
N VAL A 131 7.17 -6.16 12.82
CA VAL A 131 8.61 -6.22 13.12
C VAL A 131 9.38 -6.16 11.82
N HIS A 132 10.29 -5.21 11.74
CA HIS A 132 11.24 -5.08 10.65
C HIS A 132 12.66 -5.27 11.17
N ILE A 133 13.31 -6.32 10.69
CA ILE A 133 14.70 -6.65 11.00
C ILE A 133 15.55 -6.30 9.80
N VAL A 134 16.53 -5.42 10.01
CA VAL A 134 17.54 -5.05 9.01
C VAL A 134 18.88 -5.64 9.42
N LYS A 135 19.48 -6.42 8.55
CA LYS A 135 20.84 -6.94 8.73
C LYS A 135 21.76 -6.31 7.70
N THR A 136 22.68 -5.49 8.20
CA THR A 136 23.67 -4.78 7.39
C THR A 136 24.73 -5.72 6.82
N PRO A 137 25.44 -5.33 5.74
CA PRO A 137 26.58 -6.08 5.21
C PRO A 137 27.68 -6.36 6.26
N GLN A 138 27.83 -5.50 7.27
CA GLN A 138 28.77 -5.68 8.38
C GLN A 138 28.23 -6.60 9.49
N ARG A 139 27.13 -7.34 9.23
CA ARG A 139 26.48 -8.26 10.17
C ARG A 139 25.97 -7.59 11.46
N ARG A 140 25.67 -6.29 11.40
CA ARG A 140 24.92 -5.59 12.46
C ARG A 140 23.43 -5.69 12.19
N TYR A 141 22.66 -5.85 13.26
CA TYR A 141 21.21 -5.99 13.22
C TYR A 141 20.56 -4.75 13.81
N HIS A 142 19.52 -4.27 13.12
CA HIS A 142 18.60 -3.24 13.60
C HIS A 142 17.20 -3.85 13.65
N CYS A 143 16.47 -3.57 14.73
CA CYS A 143 15.11 -4.06 14.91
C CYS A 143 14.20 -2.86 15.12
N HIS A 144 13.24 -2.71 14.22
CA HIS A 144 12.22 -1.68 14.24
C HIS A 144 10.88 -2.36 14.53
N VAL A 145 10.24 -1.97 15.61
CA VAL A 145 8.98 -2.58 16.05
C VAL A 145 7.91 -1.51 16.05
N TYR A 146 6.83 -1.80 15.32
CA TYR A 146 5.70 -0.92 15.12
C TYR A 146 4.48 -1.53 15.77
N LYS A 147 3.66 -0.68 16.41
CA LYS A 147 2.33 -1.03 16.89
C LYS A 147 1.29 -0.40 15.99
N LEU A 148 0.51 -1.23 15.31
CA LEU A 148 -0.56 -0.84 14.40
C LEU A 148 -1.81 -0.48 15.22
N ASP A 149 -2.28 0.76 15.08
CA ASP A 149 -3.49 1.20 15.76
C ASP A 149 -4.73 0.98 14.89
N ARG A 150 -5.72 0.26 15.42
CA ARG A 150 -7.00 -0.03 14.76
C ARG A 150 -7.97 1.16 14.78
N THR A 151 -7.64 2.25 15.49
CA THR A 151 -8.60 3.35 15.75
C THR A 151 -8.70 4.41 14.65
N VAL A 152 -7.90 4.34 13.59
CA VAL A 152 -7.94 5.31 12.47
C VAL A 152 -9.10 4.97 11.50
N GLY A 153 -10.32 5.09 12.03
CA GLY A 153 -11.59 4.91 11.31
C GLY A 153 -12.79 5.49 12.06
N GLN A 154 -12.65 5.76 13.36
CA GLN A 154 -13.64 6.47 14.17
C GLN A 154 -13.16 7.88 14.52
N ARG A 155 -12.98 8.75 13.52
CA ARG A 155 -13.14 10.19 13.80
C ARG A 155 -14.62 10.44 13.95
N GLU A 156 -15.13 10.33 15.18
CA GLU A 156 -16.45 10.85 15.54
C GLU A 156 -16.56 12.29 15.03
N VAL A 157 -17.50 12.53 14.12
CA VAL A 157 -17.98 13.87 13.82
C VAL A 157 -18.64 14.37 15.10
N LYS A 158 -17.88 15.05 15.97
CA LYS A 158 -18.43 15.81 17.09
C LYS A 158 -19.29 16.92 16.51
N GLN A 159 -20.59 16.65 16.36
CA GLN A 159 -21.56 17.68 16.04
C GLN A 159 -21.44 18.80 17.10
N PRO A 160 -21.40 20.08 16.70
CA PRO A 160 -21.35 21.17 17.66
C PRO A 160 -22.62 21.11 18.52
N ARG A 161 -22.43 21.02 19.84
CA ARG A 161 -23.51 21.12 20.84
C ARG A 161 -24.30 22.39 20.56
N GLN A 162 -25.54 22.24 20.08
CA GLN A 162 -26.49 23.34 20.05
C GLN A 162 -26.76 23.78 21.49
N THR A 163 -26.22 24.94 21.86
CA THR A 163 -26.57 25.60 23.12
C THR A 163 -28.04 26.02 23.03
N GLY A 164 -28.92 25.22 23.64
CA GLY A 164 -30.33 25.55 23.77
C GLY A 164 -30.50 26.87 24.52
N LYS A 165 -30.99 27.91 23.83
CA LYS A 165 -31.41 29.16 24.46
C LYS A 165 -32.60 28.88 25.39
N ARG A 166 -32.39 28.93 26.70
CA ARG A 166 -33.47 28.93 27.71
C ARG A 166 -34.39 30.12 27.45
N ARG A 167 -35.62 29.87 27.02
CA ARG A 167 -36.70 30.87 26.99
C ARG A 167 -37.08 31.18 28.44
N LYS A 168 -36.84 32.42 28.89
CA LYS A 168 -37.39 32.93 30.15
C LYS A 168 -38.88 33.19 29.94
N SER A 169 -39.75 32.46 30.62
CA SER A 169 -41.16 32.81 30.77
C SER A 169 -41.29 33.85 31.90
N ALA A 170 -41.74 35.06 31.56
CA ALA A 170 -42.15 36.04 32.55
C ALA A 170 -43.60 35.73 32.96
N ARG A 171 -43.77 35.39 34.24
CA ARG A 171 -45.05 35.07 34.87
C ARG A 171 -45.80 36.39 35.13
N ARG A 172 -46.99 36.54 34.54
CA ARG A 172 -47.96 37.59 34.91
C ARG A 172 -48.38 37.39 36.36
N GLY A 173 -48.15 38.39 37.20
CA GLY A 173 -48.63 38.48 38.57
C GLY A 173 -49.35 39.79 38.77
N ARG A 174 -50.65 39.64 39.02
CA ARG A 174 -51.69 40.53 39.59
C ARG A 174 -51.32 41.94 40.02
#